data_AF-A0A7K0Y9M5-F1
#
_entry.id   AF-A0A7K0Y9M5-F1
#
_cell.length_a   1.000
_cell.length_b   1.000
_cell.length_c   1.000
_cell.angle_alpha   90.00
_cell.angle_beta   90.00
_cell.angle_gamma   90.00
#
_symmetry.space_group_name_H-M   'P 1'
#
loop_
_entity.id
_entity.type
_entity.pdbx_description
1 polymer ?
#
loop_
_entity_poly.entity_id
_entity_poly.type
_entity_poly.pdbx_seq_one_letter_code
_entity_poly.pdbx_strand_id
1 'polypeptide(L)'
;MATRKSTPASKRATAKTQVLGSARSAKPEVSITTRFYLALAHGFGATARAFSHEKLAKEDRRDGPPFFMALLGVLGIVFSWFLIQEPWSQLLHAWTFGMLFGPVAFALPVIMIIFAVYLARHPSTTRDNSRIGIGLFLLLMVASGFFHLFSAQPQPTDGVVALSEAGGLLGWLIAIPFLSTISIWGAVPVLVLFGLGSVLIMTRTAPNKIGERLGELYEYLFGSALQKKSQDD
;
A
#
# COMPACT_ATOMS: atom_id res chain seq x y z
N MET A 1 -47.91 -63.05 -5.67
CA MET A 1 -46.99 -61.90 -5.91
C MET A 1 -47.46 -60.72 -5.07
N ALA A 2 -46.51 -59.99 -4.49
CA ALA A 2 -46.62 -59.23 -3.24
C ALA A 2 -47.50 -57.97 -3.28
N THR A 3 -48.13 -57.63 -2.15
CA THR A 3 -48.42 -56.24 -1.78
C THR A 3 -48.11 -56.00 -0.31
N ARG A 4 -47.15 -55.10 -0.08
CA ARG A 4 -46.47 -54.80 1.18
C ARG A 4 -47.26 -53.72 1.92
N LYS A 5 -47.58 -53.95 3.20
CA LYS A 5 -48.26 -52.99 4.09
C LYS A 5 -47.30 -51.83 4.42
N SER A 6 -47.64 -50.59 4.06
CA SER A 6 -46.84 -49.40 4.38
C SER A 6 -47.33 -48.77 5.69
N THR A 7 -46.41 -48.58 6.64
CA THR A 7 -46.62 -47.82 7.88
C THR A 7 -46.46 -46.32 7.59
N PRO A 8 -47.28 -45.42 8.16
CA PRO A 8 -47.15 -44.00 7.87
C PRO A 8 -45.92 -43.39 8.58
N ALA A 9 -45.14 -42.62 7.83
CA ALA A 9 -44.01 -41.86 8.36
C ALA A 9 -44.50 -40.61 9.11
N SER A 10 -44.05 -40.44 10.35
CA SER A 10 -44.29 -39.26 11.18
C SER A 10 -43.68 -38.00 10.54
N LYS A 11 -44.53 -36.98 10.29
CA LYS A 11 -44.10 -35.67 9.77
C LYS A 11 -43.47 -34.86 10.90
N ARG A 12 -42.15 -34.68 10.85
CA ARG A 12 -41.41 -33.78 11.74
C ARG A 12 -41.73 -32.33 11.33
N ALA A 13 -42.40 -31.58 12.21
CA ALA A 13 -42.73 -30.18 11.99
C ALA A 13 -41.45 -29.32 11.96
N THR A 14 -41.25 -28.58 10.88
CA THR A 14 -40.17 -27.61 10.71
C THR A 14 -40.50 -26.38 11.55
N ALA A 15 -39.70 -26.14 12.59
CA ALA A 15 -39.82 -24.93 13.40
C ALA A 15 -39.57 -23.68 12.52
N LYS A 16 -40.55 -22.77 12.44
CA LYS A 16 -40.39 -21.47 11.81
C LYS A 16 -39.41 -20.62 12.63
N THR A 17 -38.23 -20.38 12.10
CA THR A 17 -37.30 -19.35 12.59
C THR A 17 -37.98 -17.99 12.44
N GLN A 18 -38.38 -17.36 13.55
CA GLN A 18 -38.81 -15.98 13.52
C GLN A 18 -37.61 -15.07 13.31
N VAL A 19 -37.65 -14.31 12.22
CA VAL A 19 -36.67 -13.26 11.94
C VAL A 19 -36.89 -12.16 12.97
N LEU A 20 -35.94 -12.01 13.89
CA LEU A 20 -35.92 -10.92 14.86
C LEU A 20 -35.94 -9.60 14.07
N GLY A 21 -36.97 -8.78 14.32
CA GLY A 21 -37.15 -7.50 13.65
C GLY A 21 -35.88 -6.65 13.75
N SER A 22 -35.45 -6.10 12.62
CA SER A 22 -34.34 -5.15 12.53
C SER A 22 -34.60 -4.01 13.50
N ALA A 23 -33.85 -3.99 14.61
CA ALA A 23 -33.80 -2.87 15.52
C ALA A 23 -33.44 -1.64 14.70
N ARG A 24 -34.33 -0.65 14.71
CA ARG A 24 -34.18 0.64 14.03
C ARG A 24 -32.85 1.25 14.48
N SER A 25 -31.82 1.12 13.65
CA SER A 25 -30.47 1.62 13.93
C SER A 25 -30.58 3.12 14.21
N ALA A 26 -30.43 3.50 15.47
CA ALA A 26 -30.23 4.89 15.84
C ALA A 26 -28.98 5.35 15.09
N LYS A 27 -29.15 6.22 14.10
CA LYS A 27 -28.02 6.77 13.33
C LYS A 27 -27.05 7.37 14.34
N PRO A 28 -25.80 6.90 14.43
CA PRO A 28 -24.86 7.45 15.41
C PRO A 28 -24.70 8.95 15.14
N GLU A 29 -24.87 9.77 16.17
CA GLU A 29 -24.57 11.20 16.07
C GLU A 29 -23.09 11.34 15.75
N VAL A 30 -22.80 11.84 14.55
CA VAL A 30 -21.44 12.02 14.08
C VAL A 30 -20.85 13.24 14.77
N SER A 31 -19.82 13.03 15.60
CA SER A 31 -19.09 14.10 16.32
C SER A 31 -18.69 15.25 15.39
N ILE A 32 -18.68 16.48 15.91
CA ILE A 32 -18.25 17.70 15.19
C ILE A 32 -16.85 17.52 14.60
N THR A 33 -15.94 16.88 15.34
CA THR A 33 -14.57 16.60 14.89
C THR A 33 -14.56 15.69 13.66
N THR A 34 -15.37 14.64 13.67
CA THR A 34 -15.53 13.72 12.54
C THR A 34 -16.13 14.43 11.33
N ARG A 35 -17.11 15.33 11.53
CA ARG A 35 -17.71 16.11 10.45
C ARG A 35 -16.69 17.06 9.83
N PHE A 36 -15.88 17.73 10.65
CA PHE A 36 -14.80 18.60 10.19
C PHE A 36 -13.73 17.83 9.41
N TYR A 37 -13.26 16.71 9.95
CA TYR A 37 -12.33 15.81 9.28
C TYR A 37 -12.86 15.35 7.92
N LEU A 38 -14.11 14.87 7.87
CA LEU A 38 -14.72 14.43 6.63
C LEU A 38 -14.86 15.60 5.66
N ALA A 39 -15.24 16.80 6.08
CA ALA A 39 -15.30 17.96 5.20
C ALA A 39 -13.95 18.25 4.51
N LEU A 40 -12.85 18.22 5.27
CA LEU A 40 -11.50 18.36 4.71
C LEU A 40 -11.15 17.22 3.76
N ALA A 41 -11.46 15.98 4.14
CA ALA A 41 -11.21 14.80 3.32
C ALA A 41 -11.94 14.88 1.98
N HIS A 42 -13.19 15.33 1.97
CA HIS A 42 -13.96 15.53 0.74
C HIS A 42 -13.39 16.67 -0.10
N GLY A 43 -12.88 17.75 0.53
CA GLY A 43 -12.18 18.83 -0.16
C GLY A 43 -10.89 18.37 -0.84
N PHE A 44 -10.08 17.59 -0.14
CA PHE A 44 -8.89 16.94 -0.70
C PHE A 44 -9.26 16.01 -1.86
N GLY A 45 -10.23 15.12 -1.66
CA GLY A 45 -10.68 14.18 -2.68
C GLY A 45 -11.26 14.89 -3.92
N ALA A 46 -12.01 15.98 -3.73
CA ALA A 46 -12.50 16.81 -4.83
C ALA A 46 -11.35 17.43 -5.64
N THR A 47 -10.33 17.96 -4.97
CA THR A 47 -9.15 18.55 -5.62
C THR A 47 -8.34 17.48 -6.36
N ALA A 48 -8.09 16.33 -5.73
CA ALA A 48 -7.37 15.22 -6.34
C ALA A 48 -8.07 14.70 -7.61
N ARG A 49 -9.40 14.77 -7.66
CA ARG A 49 -10.25 14.33 -8.78
C ARG A 49 -10.65 15.45 -9.76
N ALA A 50 -10.21 16.69 -9.56
CA ALA A 50 -10.59 17.82 -10.40
C ALA A 50 -10.26 17.62 -11.90
N PHE A 51 -9.23 16.81 -12.19
CA PHE A 51 -8.80 16.45 -13.55
C PHE A 51 -9.06 14.97 -13.89
N SER A 52 -9.88 14.26 -13.11
CA SER A 52 -10.22 12.86 -13.41
C SER A 52 -11.33 12.79 -14.45
N HIS A 53 -11.14 11.95 -15.48
CA HIS A 53 -12.14 11.73 -16.53
C HIS A 53 -13.29 10.83 -16.05
N GLU A 54 -13.09 10.03 -15.00
CA GLU A 54 -14.12 9.15 -14.44
C GLU A 54 -14.97 9.86 -13.38
N LYS A 55 -16.28 10.00 -13.65
CA LYS A 55 -17.25 10.55 -12.69
C LYS A 55 -17.76 9.46 -11.77
N LEU A 56 -17.34 9.52 -10.52
CA LEU A 56 -17.72 8.57 -9.48
C LEU A 56 -19.01 8.98 -8.76
N ALA A 57 -19.85 8.00 -8.47
CA ALA A 57 -21.01 8.17 -7.58
C ALA A 57 -20.56 8.70 -6.21
N LYS A 58 -21.41 9.46 -5.53
CA LYS A 58 -21.03 10.15 -4.28
C LYS A 58 -20.86 9.15 -3.12
N GLU A 59 -21.57 8.05 -3.20
CA GLU A 59 -21.69 6.97 -2.22
C GLU A 59 -20.43 6.08 -2.17
N ASP A 60 -19.69 6.00 -3.29
CA ASP A 60 -18.47 5.18 -3.40
C ASP A 60 -17.19 5.94 -3.02
N ARG A 61 -17.31 7.22 -2.68
CA ARG A 61 -16.15 8.07 -2.34
C ARG A 61 -15.66 7.78 -0.92
N ARG A 62 -14.62 6.98 -0.82
CA ARG A 62 -13.90 6.72 0.45
C ARG A 62 -12.74 7.70 0.62
N ASP A 63 -13.06 8.97 0.84
CA ASP A 63 -12.07 10.06 0.87
C ASP A 63 -11.25 10.12 2.16
N GLY A 64 -11.69 9.45 3.23
CA GLY A 64 -11.03 9.44 4.54
C GLY A 64 -9.59 8.91 4.53
N PRO A 65 -9.35 7.64 4.15
CA PRO A 65 -8.00 7.07 4.19
C PRO A 65 -6.98 7.79 3.29
N PRO A 66 -7.30 8.17 2.03
CA PRO A 66 -6.39 8.98 1.21
C PRO A 66 -6.02 10.30 1.87
N PHE A 67 -7.00 11.01 2.45
CA PHE A 67 -6.73 12.28 3.12
C PHE A 67 -5.82 12.10 4.36
N PHE A 68 -6.05 11.08 5.17
CA PHE A 68 -5.17 10.77 6.31
C PHE A 68 -3.73 10.53 5.85
N MET A 69 -3.55 9.77 4.77
CA MET A 69 -2.24 9.48 4.21
C MET A 69 -1.55 10.72 3.65
N ALA A 70 -2.31 11.62 3.01
CA ALA A 70 -1.81 12.93 2.59
C ALA A 70 -1.38 13.80 3.78
N LEU A 71 -2.17 13.81 4.87
CA LEU A 71 -1.83 14.55 6.09
C LEU A 71 -0.52 14.04 6.71
N LEU A 72 -0.37 12.71 6.82
CA LEU A 72 0.88 12.11 7.27
C LEU A 72 2.07 12.46 6.36
N GLY A 73 1.85 12.52 5.04
CA GLY A 73 2.88 12.97 4.10
C GLY A 73 3.27 14.44 4.31
N VAL A 74 2.30 15.34 4.51
CA VAL A 74 2.59 16.75 4.81
C VAL A 74 3.35 16.90 6.13
N LEU A 75 2.91 16.22 7.19
CA LEU A 75 3.63 16.19 8.46
C LEU A 75 5.05 15.62 8.28
N GLY A 76 5.19 14.55 7.49
CA GLY A 76 6.47 13.94 7.15
C GLY A 76 7.42 14.92 6.47
N ILE A 77 6.94 15.74 5.53
CA ILE A 77 7.74 16.82 4.91
C ILE A 77 8.18 17.84 5.97
N VAL A 78 7.25 18.31 6.81
CA VAL A 78 7.55 19.30 7.84
C VAL A 78 8.63 18.79 8.80
N PHE A 79 8.45 17.61 9.38
CA PHE A 79 9.40 17.08 10.37
C PHE A 79 10.71 16.61 9.74
N SER A 80 10.65 15.86 8.63
CA SER A 80 11.86 15.22 8.10
C SER A 80 12.68 16.10 7.17
N TRP A 81 12.12 17.14 6.56
CA TRP A 81 12.85 18.02 5.63
C TRP A 81 13.10 19.42 6.22
N PHE A 82 12.06 20.05 6.77
CA PHE A 82 12.20 21.42 7.31
C PHE A 82 12.77 21.44 8.73
N LEU A 83 12.42 20.47 9.56
CA LEU A 83 12.87 20.38 10.95
C LEU A 83 13.97 19.33 11.16
N ILE A 84 14.70 18.96 10.10
CA ILE A 84 15.73 17.90 10.18
C ILE A 84 16.87 18.21 11.16
N GLN A 85 17.16 19.50 11.37
CA GLN A 85 18.22 19.96 12.28
C GLN A 85 17.78 19.97 13.76
N GLU A 86 16.48 19.80 14.03
CA GLU A 86 15.94 19.81 15.38
C GLU A 86 16.12 18.45 16.07
N PRO A 87 16.79 18.36 17.24
CA PRO A 87 17.05 17.09 17.91
C PRO A 87 15.80 16.29 18.24
N TRP A 88 14.72 16.97 18.63
CA TRP A 88 13.45 16.33 18.94
C TRP A 88 12.76 15.79 17.67
N SER A 89 12.99 16.40 16.50
CA SER A 89 12.48 15.90 15.22
C SER A 89 13.24 14.64 14.79
N GLN A 90 14.57 14.62 14.99
CA GLN A 90 15.39 13.43 14.77
C GLN A 90 14.95 12.28 15.68
N LEU A 91 14.60 12.56 16.94
CA LEU A 91 14.05 11.57 17.85
C LEU A 91 12.67 11.08 17.38
N LEU A 92 11.77 11.98 16.98
CA LEU A 92 10.48 11.59 16.40
C LEU A 92 10.67 10.69 15.17
N HIS A 93 11.60 11.02 14.27
CA HIS A 93 11.94 10.17 13.13
C HIS A 93 12.40 8.79 13.59
N ALA A 94 13.37 8.74 14.51
CA ALA A 94 13.92 7.50 15.03
C ALA A 94 12.85 6.59 15.63
N TRP A 95 11.85 7.15 16.34
CA TRP A 95 10.77 6.40 16.97
C TRP A 95 9.50 6.21 16.13
N THR A 96 9.47 6.70 14.88
CA THR A 96 8.32 6.57 13.99
C THR A 96 8.70 5.91 12.66
N PHE A 97 8.73 6.66 11.57
CA PHE A 97 8.99 6.12 10.23
C PHE A 97 10.46 5.72 10.05
N GLY A 98 11.40 6.41 10.70
CA GLY A 98 12.80 6.01 10.74
C GLY A 98 12.99 4.67 11.45
N MET A 99 12.25 4.40 12.54
CA MET A 99 12.26 3.09 13.19
C MET A 99 11.94 1.97 12.20
N LEU A 100 10.90 2.16 11.36
CA LEU A 100 10.43 1.11 10.46
C LEU A 100 11.28 0.99 9.20
N PHE A 101 11.58 2.11 8.54
CA PHE A 101 12.13 2.15 7.18
C PHE A 101 13.54 2.72 7.10
N GLY A 102 14.10 3.21 8.21
CA GLY A 102 15.40 3.87 8.24
C GLY A 102 15.44 5.11 7.32
N PRO A 103 16.55 5.36 6.60
CA PRO A 103 16.71 6.46 5.66
C PRO A 103 15.67 6.50 4.54
N VAL A 104 15.03 5.37 4.19
CA VAL A 104 13.93 5.36 3.21
C VAL A 104 12.75 6.23 3.68
N ALA A 105 12.61 6.44 4.99
CA ALA A 105 11.59 7.30 5.56
C ALA A 105 11.68 8.77 5.13
N PHE A 106 12.83 9.25 4.64
CA PHE A 106 12.93 10.59 4.06
C PHE A 106 12.20 10.73 2.72
N ALA A 107 12.01 9.62 1.98
CA ALA A 107 11.25 9.59 0.72
C ALA A 107 9.76 9.28 0.91
N LEU A 108 9.38 8.66 2.04
CA LEU A 108 7.99 8.32 2.37
C LEU A 108 7.01 9.49 2.25
N PRO A 109 7.30 10.74 2.67
CA PRO A 109 6.33 11.81 2.63
C PRO A 109 5.76 12.05 1.22
N VAL A 110 6.63 12.06 0.21
CA VAL A 110 6.24 12.20 -1.20
C VAL A 110 5.47 10.97 -1.68
N ILE A 111 5.97 9.77 -1.36
CA ILE A 111 5.32 8.50 -1.74
C ILE A 111 3.91 8.42 -1.17
N MET A 112 3.71 8.82 0.09
CA MET A 112 2.41 8.86 0.75
C MET A 112 1.46 9.85 0.10
N ILE A 113 1.93 11.04 -0.30
CA ILE A 113 1.09 12.03 -0.99
C ILE A 113 0.71 11.52 -2.38
N ILE A 114 1.66 10.99 -3.16
CA ILE A 114 1.39 10.43 -4.49
C ILE A 114 0.38 9.28 -4.37
N PHE A 115 0.59 8.38 -3.42
CA PHE A 115 -0.29 7.24 -3.20
C PHE A 115 -1.67 7.67 -2.67
N ALA A 116 -1.75 8.70 -1.82
CA ALA A 116 -3.01 9.31 -1.41
C ALA A 116 -3.79 9.87 -2.61
N VAL A 117 -3.13 10.62 -3.49
CA VAL A 117 -3.76 11.14 -4.71
C VAL A 117 -4.19 9.98 -5.62
N TYR A 118 -3.36 8.96 -5.76
CA TYR A 118 -3.68 7.74 -6.51
C TYR A 118 -4.97 7.08 -5.99
N LEU A 119 -5.07 6.85 -4.68
CA LEU A 119 -6.24 6.24 -4.04
C LEU A 119 -7.49 7.13 -4.14
N ALA A 120 -7.34 8.45 -4.03
CA ALA A 120 -8.45 9.38 -4.19
C ALA A 120 -8.99 9.42 -5.63
N ARG A 121 -8.13 9.18 -6.64
CA ARG A 121 -8.49 9.14 -8.06
C ARG A 121 -9.09 7.80 -8.49
N HIS A 122 -8.66 6.69 -7.89
CA HIS A 122 -9.11 5.35 -8.25
C HIS A 122 -9.80 4.66 -7.07
N PRO A 123 -11.02 5.04 -6.66
CA PRO A 123 -11.75 4.33 -5.61
C PRO A 123 -12.32 2.98 -6.06
N SER A 124 -11.84 2.43 -7.19
CA SER A 124 -12.24 1.12 -7.69
C SER A 124 -12.05 0.04 -6.62
N THR A 125 -12.87 -1.01 -6.72
CA THR A 125 -13.01 -2.12 -5.77
C THR A 125 -11.73 -2.39 -4.98
N THR A 126 -11.85 -2.47 -3.66
CA THR A 126 -10.75 -2.58 -2.66
C THR A 126 -9.59 -3.52 -3.04
N ARG A 127 -9.83 -4.51 -3.90
CA ARG A 127 -8.87 -5.50 -4.37
C ARG A 127 -7.78 -4.96 -5.31
N ASP A 128 -8.06 -3.96 -6.13
CA ASP A 128 -7.06 -3.45 -7.08
C ASP A 128 -6.09 -2.48 -6.43
N ASN A 129 -6.60 -1.63 -5.53
CA ASN A 129 -5.80 -0.72 -4.72
C ASN A 129 -4.96 -1.44 -3.67
N SER A 130 -5.47 -2.53 -3.08
CA SER A 130 -4.71 -3.30 -2.10
C SER A 130 -3.45 -3.89 -2.72
N ARG A 131 -3.52 -4.35 -3.98
CA ARG A 131 -2.34 -4.88 -4.68
C ARG A 131 -1.23 -3.85 -4.83
N ILE A 132 -1.57 -2.63 -5.23
CA ILE A 132 -0.58 -1.54 -5.38
C ILE A 132 -0.01 -1.16 -4.01
N GLY A 133 -0.85 -1.08 -2.97
CA GLY A 133 -0.40 -0.83 -1.60
C GLY A 133 0.56 -1.91 -1.10
N ILE A 134 0.26 -3.19 -1.33
CA ILE A 134 1.12 -4.32 -0.94
C ILE A 134 2.44 -4.31 -1.73
N GLY A 135 2.38 -4.09 -3.05
CA GLY A 135 3.57 -3.98 -3.89
C GLY A 135 4.47 -2.82 -3.45
N LEU A 136 3.89 -1.65 -3.21
CA LEU A 136 4.62 -0.48 -2.71
C LEU A 136 5.22 -0.71 -1.31
N PHE A 137 4.47 -1.33 -0.40
CA PHE A 137 4.96 -1.67 0.93
C PHE A 137 6.16 -2.64 0.86
N LEU A 138 6.07 -3.69 0.04
CA LEU A 138 7.17 -4.62 -0.17
C LEU A 138 8.38 -3.92 -0.80
N LEU A 139 8.16 -3.03 -1.78
CA LEU A 139 9.23 -2.26 -2.40
C LEU A 139 9.96 -1.39 -1.38
N LEU A 140 9.21 -0.69 -0.51
CA LEU A 140 9.77 0.12 0.57
C LEU A 140 10.57 -0.74 1.56
N MET A 141 10.06 -1.91 1.93
CA MET A 141 10.74 -2.87 2.81
C MET A 141 12.02 -3.40 2.18
N VAL A 142 12.03 -3.71 0.88
CA VAL A 142 13.23 -4.12 0.14
C VAL A 142 14.26 -3.00 0.07
N ALA A 143 13.85 -1.76 -0.24
CA ALA A 143 14.74 -0.61 -0.25
C ALA A 143 15.39 -0.42 1.14
N SER A 144 14.58 -0.48 2.18
CA SER A 144 14.99 -0.43 3.59
C SER A 144 15.94 -1.60 3.94
N GLY A 145 15.73 -2.78 3.36
CA GLY A 145 16.63 -3.93 3.45
C GLY A 145 18.01 -3.68 2.85
N PHE A 146 18.09 -2.99 1.70
CA PHE A 146 19.39 -2.60 1.13
C PHE A 146 20.14 -1.61 2.02
N PHE A 147 19.44 -0.62 2.58
CA PHE A 147 20.06 0.30 3.55
C PHE A 147 20.58 -0.45 4.79
N HIS A 148 19.83 -1.43 5.29
CA HIS A 148 20.33 -2.28 6.37
C HIS A 148 21.57 -3.08 5.95
N LEU A 149 21.52 -3.71 4.78
CA LEU A 149 22.58 -4.58 4.26
C LEU A 149 23.93 -3.87 4.09
N PHE A 150 23.90 -2.61 3.65
CA PHE A 150 25.08 -1.78 3.41
C PHE A 150 25.43 -0.84 4.57
N SER A 151 24.78 -1.00 5.73
CA SER A 151 25.11 -0.27 6.96
C SER A 151 26.05 -1.08 7.87
N ALA A 152 26.24 -0.62 9.10
CA ALA A 152 26.89 -1.40 10.17
C ALA A 152 26.08 -2.63 10.62
N GLN A 153 24.90 -2.88 10.05
CA GLN A 153 24.01 -4.02 10.34
C GLN A 153 23.63 -4.12 11.83
N PRO A 154 23.07 -3.05 12.44
CA PRO A 154 22.72 -3.05 13.86
C PRO A 154 21.60 -4.05 14.17
N GLN A 155 21.68 -4.71 15.31
CA GLN A 155 20.60 -5.53 15.84
C GLN A 155 19.54 -4.65 16.51
N PRO A 156 18.27 -5.10 16.62
CA PRO A 156 17.24 -4.38 17.35
C PRO A 156 17.61 -4.08 18.82
N THR A 157 18.50 -4.88 19.41
CA THR A 157 19.05 -4.69 20.75
C THR A 157 20.01 -3.50 20.86
N ASP A 158 20.56 -3.01 19.75
CA ASP A 158 21.52 -1.90 19.71
C ASP A 158 20.81 -0.54 19.80
N GLY A 159 19.47 -0.55 19.81
CA GLY A 159 18.63 0.61 20.05
C GLY A 159 17.99 1.18 18.80
N VAL A 160 16.94 1.97 19.03
CA VAL A 160 16.07 2.52 17.98
C VAL A 160 16.82 3.49 17.06
N VAL A 161 17.74 4.28 17.61
CA VAL A 161 18.52 5.27 16.84
C VAL A 161 19.41 4.58 15.82
N ALA A 162 20.24 3.63 16.25
CA ALA A 162 21.12 2.87 15.37
C ALA A 162 20.33 2.16 14.25
N LEU A 163 19.19 1.56 14.61
CA LEU A 163 18.33 0.90 13.64
C LEU A 163 17.75 1.89 12.62
N SER A 164 17.34 3.08 13.05
CA SER A 164 16.78 4.13 12.19
C SER A 164 17.81 4.80 11.26
N GLU A 165 19.08 4.85 11.65
CA GLU A 165 20.17 5.32 10.80
C GLU A 165 20.59 4.28 9.75
N ALA A 166 20.33 3.00 10.03
CA ALA A 166 20.61 1.88 9.14
C ALA A 166 19.50 1.65 8.13
N GLY A 167 18.70 0.59 8.29
CA GLY A 167 17.57 0.28 7.39
C GLY A 167 16.23 0.22 8.11
N GLY A 168 16.16 0.58 9.38
CA GLY A 168 14.98 0.36 10.20
C GLY A 168 14.71 -1.12 10.47
N LEU A 169 13.64 -1.37 11.21
CA LEU A 169 13.19 -2.68 11.63
C LEU A 169 12.75 -3.55 10.45
N LEU A 170 12.08 -2.97 9.46
CA LEU A 170 11.64 -3.74 8.28
C LEU A 170 12.83 -4.12 7.40
N GLY A 171 13.84 -3.25 7.32
CA GLY A 171 15.08 -3.52 6.59
C GLY A 171 15.89 -4.63 7.24
N TRP A 172 16.03 -4.56 8.57
CA TRP A 172 16.61 -5.66 9.34
C TRP A 172 15.81 -6.96 9.14
N LEU A 173 14.48 -6.91 9.27
CA LEU A 173 13.61 -8.09 9.18
C LEU A 173 13.71 -8.80 7.84
N ILE A 174 13.76 -8.07 6.72
CA ILE A 174 13.88 -8.67 5.39
C ILE A 174 15.31 -9.12 5.09
N ALA A 175 16.33 -8.45 5.62
CA ALA A 175 17.73 -8.74 5.30
C ALA A 175 18.31 -9.88 6.15
N ILE A 176 17.92 -9.97 7.43
CA ILE A 176 18.57 -10.86 8.40
C ILE A 176 18.59 -12.34 7.99
N PRO A 177 17.51 -12.95 7.43
CA PRO A 177 17.53 -14.37 7.09
C PRO A 177 18.54 -14.69 5.98
N PHE A 178 18.81 -13.72 5.09
CA PHE A 178 19.72 -13.90 3.97
C PHE A 178 21.15 -13.57 4.37
N LEU A 179 21.35 -12.53 5.17
CA LEU A 179 22.66 -12.21 5.74
C LEU A 179 23.22 -13.36 6.57
N SER A 180 22.39 -13.97 7.43
CA SER A 180 22.82 -15.06 8.31
C SER A 180 23.06 -16.39 7.58
N THR A 181 22.48 -16.59 6.40
CA THR A 181 22.45 -17.90 5.72
C THR A 181 23.31 -17.95 4.47
N ILE A 182 23.32 -16.88 3.66
CA ILE A 182 23.94 -16.86 2.33
C ILE A 182 24.88 -15.67 2.11
N SER A 183 25.22 -14.94 3.19
CA SER A 183 26.08 -13.74 3.18
C SER A 183 25.51 -12.57 2.37
N ILE A 184 26.24 -11.45 2.35
CA ILE A 184 25.90 -10.28 1.53
C ILE A 184 25.78 -10.61 0.03
N TRP A 185 26.62 -11.51 -0.49
CA TRP A 185 26.62 -11.89 -1.91
C TRP A 185 25.36 -12.65 -2.32
N GLY A 186 24.74 -13.38 -1.40
CA GLY A 186 23.44 -14.01 -1.62
C GLY A 186 22.27 -13.09 -1.30
N ALA A 187 22.40 -12.25 -0.26
CA ALA A 187 21.34 -11.33 0.16
C ALA A 187 21.02 -10.28 -0.91
N VAL A 188 22.03 -9.70 -1.57
CA VAL A 188 21.83 -8.68 -2.62
C VAL A 188 20.94 -9.21 -3.77
N PRO A 189 21.29 -10.31 -4.47
CA PRO A 189 20.44 -10.86 -5.54
C PRO A 189 19.03 -11.19 -5.07
N VAL A 190 18.88 -11.76 -3.87
CA VAL A 190 17.56 -12.11 -3.33
C VAL A 190 16.70 -10.86 -3.13
N LEU A 191 17.24 -9.81 -2.52
CA LEU A 191 16.52 -8.54 -2.35
C LEU A 191 16.18 -7.90 -3.70
N VAL A 192 17.06 -8.00 -4.71
CA VAL A 192 16.73 -7.56 -6.08
C VAL A 192 15.51 -8.31 -6.61
N LEU A 193 15.44 -9.64 -6.43
CA LEU A 193 14.30 -10.44 -6.85
C LEU A 193 13.00 -10.05 -6.12
N PHE A 194 13.05 -9.78 -4.81
CA PHE A 194 11.90 -9.26 -4.08
C PHE A 194 11.48 -7.88 -4.59
N GLY A 195 12.45 -7.01 -4.92
CA GLY A 195 12.21 -5.70 -5.52
C GLY A 195 11.51 -5.82 -6.87
N LEU A 196 12.01 -6.66 -7.76
CA LEU A 196 11.36 -6.95 -9.05
C LEU A 196 9.95 -7.52 -8.83
N GLY A 197 9.80 -8.50 -7.93
CA GLY A 197 8.50 -9.07 -7.58
C GLY A 197 7.51 -8.03 -7.08
N SER A 198 7.95 -7.07 -6.27
CA SER A 198 7.11 -5.98 -5.76
C SER A 198 6.57 -5.08 -6.87
N VAL A 199 7.39 -4.78 -7.89
CA VAL A 199 6.99 -4.04 -9.08
C VAL A 199 5.98 -4.85 -9.90
N LEU A 200 6.23 -6.13 -10.11
CA LEU A 200 5.30 -7.02 -10.83
C LEU A 200 3.93 -7.13 -10.15
N ILE A 201 3.92 -7.20 -8.80
CA ILE A 201 2.70 -7.15 -8.00
C ILE A 201 1.98 -5.84 -8.29
N MET A 202 2.67 -4.70 -8.26
CA MET A 202 2.06 -3.40 -8.53
C MET A 202 1.45 -3.32 -9.95
N THR A 203 2.15 -3.81 -10.96
CA THR A 203 1.77 -3.69 -12.39
C THR A 203 0.82 -4.75 -12.93
N ARG A 204 0.48 -5.81 -12.16
CA ARG A 204 -0.23 -7.02 -12.66
C ARG A 204 0.56 -7.79 -13.72
N THR A 205 1.88 -7.65 -13.77
CA THR A 205 2.67 -8.36 -14.76
C THR A 205 2.96 -9.76 -14.24
N ALA A 206 2.42 -10.79 -14.89
CA ALA A 206 2.80 -12.17 -14.61
C ALA A 206 4.29 -12.36 -14.97
N PRO A 207 5.09 -13.11 -14.18
CA PRO A 207 6.53 -13.23 -14.42
C PRO A 207 6.89 -13.78 -15.81
N ASN A 208 6.04 -14.63 -16.37
CA ASN A 208 6.20 -15.17 -17.72
C ASN A 208 5.89 -14.16 -18.85
N LYS A 209 5.31 -13.00 -18.52
CA LYS A 209 4.96 -11.93 -19.47
C LYS A 209 5.90 -10.72 -19.42
N ILE A 210 6.99 -10.78 -18.65
CA ILE A 210 7.90 -9.64 -18.47
C ILE A 210 8.50 -9.20 -19.81
N GLY A 211 8.99 -10.14 -20.62
CA GLY A 211 9.61 -9.82 -21.91
C GLY A 211 8.65 -9.14 -22.89
N GLU A 212 7.43 -9.66 -23.01
CA GLU A 212 6.35 -9.09 -23.83
C GLU A 212 6.02 -7.65 -23.40
N ARG A 213 5.85 -7.42 -22.08
CA ARG A 213 5.55 -6.08 -21.53
C ARG A 213 6.69 -5.07 -21.67
N LEU A 214 7.94 -5.52 -21.57
CA LEU A 214 9.10 -4.65 -21.79
C LEU A 214 9.23 -4.28 -23.28
N GLY A 215 8.92 -5.20 -24.18
CA GLY A 215 8.82 -4.94 -25.61
C GLY A 215 7.75 -3.88 -25.93
N GLU A 216 6.52 -4.05 -25.42
CA GLU A 216 5.44 -3.08 -25.56
C GLU A 216 5.81 -1.68 -25.05
N LEU A 217 6.49 -1.60 -23.89
CA LEU A 217 6.93 -0.33 -23.32
C LEU A 217 8.03 0.33 -24.18
N TYR A 218 8.97 -0.46 -24.68
CA TYR A 218 10.03 0.01 -25.57
C TYR A 218 9.44 0.52 -26.90
N GLU A 219 8.50 -0.20 -27.50
CA GLU A 219 7.79 0.23 -28.71
C GLU A 219 6.96 1.49 -28.46
N TYR A 220 6.31 1.62 -27.31
CA TYR A 220 5.59 2.85 -26.96
C TYR A 220 6.52 4.06 -26.84
N LEU A 221 7.65 3.91 -26.13
CA LEU A 221 8.61 4.98 -25.86
C LEU A 221 9.48 5.35 -27.07
N PHE A 222 9.84 4.37 -27.89
CA PHE A 222 10.85 4.52 -28.96
C PHE A 222 10.32 4.15 -30.36
N GLY A 223 9.25 3.35 -30.46
CA GLY A 223 8.63 3.00 -31.75
C GLY A 223 7.85 4.16 -32.37
N SER A 224 7.27 5.05 -31.55
CA SER A 224 6.67 6.31 -32.01
C SER A 224 7.70 7.29 -32.62
N ALA A 225 8.99 7.15 -32.26
CA ALA A 225 10.08 7.93 -32.87
C ALA A 225 10.54 7.38 -34.24
N LEU A 226 10.37 6.08 -34.50
CA LEU A 226 10.71 5.46 -35.79
C LEU A 226 9.64 5.72 -36.86
N GLN A 227 8.37 5.75 -36.48
CA GLN A 227 7.25 5.98 -37.41
C GLN A 227 7.23 7.43 -37.94
N LYS A 228 7.68 8.39 -37.13
CA LYS A 228 7.83 9.80 -37.54
C LYS A 228 8.95 10.01 -38.56
N LYS A 229 10.03 9.22 -38.50
CA LYS A 229 11.15 9.34 -39.44
C LYS A 229 10.80 8.81 -40.84
N SER A 230 9.95 7.80 -40.95
CA SER A 230 9.50 7.24 -42.24
C SER A 230 8.41 8.05 -42.95
N GLN A 231 7.88 9.10 -42.32
CA GLN A 231 6.86 9.98 -42.91
C GLN A 231 7.42 11.32 -43.42
N ASP A 232 8.67 11.65 -43.05
CA ASP A 232 9.39 12.87 -43.45
C ASP A 232 10.45 12.61 -44.55
N ASP A 233 10.59 11.36 -45.03
CA ASP A 233 11.38 10.92 -46.20
C ASP A 233 10.45 10.58 -47.38
#